data_AF-A0A3N5YIG4-F1
#
_entry.id   AF-A0A3N5YIG4-F1
#
_cell.length_a   1.000
_cell.length_b   1.000
_cell.length_c   1.000
_cell.angle_alpha   90.00
_cell.angle_beta   90.00
_cell.angle_gamma   90.00
#
_symmetry.space_group_name_H-M   'P 1'
#
loop_
_entity.id
_entity.type
_entity.pdbx_description
1 polymer ?
#
loop_
_entity_poly.entity_id
_entity_poly.type
_entity_poly.pdbx_seq_one_letter_code
_entity_poly.pdbx_strand_id
1 'polypeptide(L)'
;RVTLDSSPGVATGEKNLLGYYSWGPTYHGPKSRHLGLGFVPGAIAGSFVSTDARTFAEPPDAWPIGTWLDRATYYAGSPQSLTGDLIREGVTGVAGNVAEPFLDAAIRPDILFPAYLAGFNLAESFYLAMPYLGWQSIVIGDPLAAPFPRKPLQAADIDSGIDPATELPAYFSARRVAALAPRLTTKEAAAAMARSEARTAKGDRAGSQAALEEATRLDPKLATAHLMLAASYEEDKAYDKAIERYRAALALNPKSVLVLNNLAYALAVRKSQPAEGLGHAERAMALTGGKSPEVADTLGWIKHLLGRDAEAALVLQGVVKALPDRAEIRLHAAVVYAAVGRLDEASAELGEALRLDPALESNDDVKALRARLKKGGLQAD
;
A
#
# COMPACT_ATOMS: atom_id res chain seq x y z
N ARG A 1 40.10 7.33 4.98
CA ARG A 1 39.75 8.49 4.14
C ARG A 1 38.73 8.02 3.11
N VAL A 2 37.60 8.69 2.97
CA VAL A 2 36.64 8.42 1.89
C VAL A 2 36.94 9.41 0.77
N THR A 3 37.01 8.92 -0.46
CA THR A 3 37.17 9.75 -1.66
C THR A 3 35.94 9.52 -2.52
N LEU A 4 35.20 10.59 -2.80
CA LEU A 4 34.14 10.57 -3.80
C LEU A 4 34.77 11.01 -5.12
N ASP A 5 34.90 10.09 -6.07
CA ASP A 5 35.25 10.44 -7.44
C ASP A 5 34.00 10.97 -8.15
N SER A 6 34.11 12.19 -8.70
CA SER A 6 33.05 12.86 -9.46
C SER A 6 33.36 12.90 -10.96
N SER A 7 34.43 12.25 -11.38
CA SER A 7 34.78 12.11 -12.78
C SER A 7 33.74 11.26 -13.52
N PRO A 8 33.57 11.45 -14.84
CA PRO A 8 32.66 10.63 -15.64
C PRO A 8 33.22 9.22 -15.92
N GLY A 9 34.47 8.96 -15.56
CA GLY A 9 35.14 7.68 -15.75
C GLY A 9 34.92 6.73 -14.59
N VAL A 10 35.10 5.44 -14.86
CA VAL A 10 35.20 4.43 -13.79
C VAL A 10 36.52 4.65 -13.05
N ALA A 11 36.49 4.70 -11.73
CA ALA A 11 37.70 4.80 -10.92
C ALA A 11 38.54 3.52 -11.04
N THR A 12 39.81 3.66 -11.45
CA THR A 12 40.71 2.51 -11.71
C THR A 12 42.12 2.80 -11.22
N GLY A 13 42.95 1.77 -11.04
CA GLY A 13 44.36 1.93 -10.66
C GLY A 13 44.59 2.26 -9.17
N GLU A 14 43.53 2.54 -8.41
CA GLU A 14 43.59 2.89 -7.00
C GLU A 14 44.12 1.74 -6.13
N LYS A 15 44.97 2.06 -5.16
CA LYS A 15 45.64 1.09 -4.26
C LYS A 15 45.30 1.35 -2.80
N ASN A 16 45.47 0.32 -1.97
CA ASN A 16 45.16 0.33 -0.54
C ASN A 16 43.68 0.61 -0.24
N LEU A 17 42.80 0.02 -1.05
CA LEU A 17 41.36 0.18 -0.93
C LEU A 17 40.81 -0.73 0.16
N LEU A 18 40.10 -0.14 1.12
CA LEU A 18 39.24 -0.86 2.07
C LEU A 18 37.81 -1.02 1.54
N GLY A 19 37.37 -0.10 0.68
CA GLY A 19 36.03 -0.07 0.12
C GLY A 19 36.09 0.42 -1.32
N TYR A 20 35.35 -0.24 -2.21
CA TYR A 20 35.20 0.20 -3.59
C TYR A 20 33.75 0.08 -4.04
N TYR A 21 33.21 1.15 -4.62
CA TYR A 21 31.89 1.11 -5.21
C TYR A 21 31.85 2.04 -6.42
N SER A 22 31.51 1.51 -7.58
CA SER A 22 31.48 2.28 -8.84
C SER A 22 30.43 1.72 -9.79
N TRP A 23 30.06 2.49 -10.81
CA TRP A 23 29.52 1.91 -12.03
C TRP A 23 30.63 1.19 -12.81
N GLY A 24 30.26 0.22 -13.63
CA GLY A 24 31.17 -0.45 -14.56
C GLY A 24 31.21 0.24 -15.93
N PRO A 25 32.17 -0.11 -16.79
CA PRO A 25 32.19 0.33 -18.18
C PRO A 25 30.88 -0.09 -18.88
N THR A 26 30.17 0.89 -19.44
CA THR A 26 28.85 0.71 -20.06
C THR A 26 28.90 0.81 -21.58
N TYR A 27 27.72 0.76 -22.22
CA TYR A 27 27.52 0.96 -23.67
C TYR A 27 28.27 2.16 -24.27
N HIS A 28 28.39 3.25 -23.52
CA HIS A 28 29.05 4.49 -23.95
C HIS A 28 30.45 4.70 -23.33
N GLY A 29 30.93 3.75 -22.53
CA GLY A 29 32.22 3.79 -21.86
C GLY A 29 33.34 3.02 -22.59
N PRO A 30 34.53 2.93 -21.97
CA PRO A 30 35.66 2.18 -22.51
C PRO A 30 35.30 0.72 -22.79
N LYS A 31 35.81 0.18 -23.89
CA LYS A 31 35.51 -1.19 -24.37
C LYS A 31 36.52 -2.24 -23.89
N SER A 32 37.32 -1.90 -22.90
CA SER A 32 38.36 -2.76 -22.32
C SER A 32 38.03 -3.10 -20.87
N ARG A 33 38.47 -4.27 -20.42
CA ARG A 33 38.48 -4.60 -18.98
C ARG A 33 39.30 -3.56 -18.21
N HIS A 34 38.78 -3.12 -17.09
CA HIS A 34 39.46 -2.21 -16.19
C HIS A 34 40.07 -3.00 -15.06
N LEU A 35 41.40 -3.20 -15.14
CA LEU A 35 42.17 -3.90 -14.12
C LEU A 35 43.16 -2.92 -13.49
N GLY A 36 43.48 -3.14 -12.22
CA GLY A 36 44.52 -2.41 -11.51
C GLY A 36 44.13 -1.86 -10.15
N LEU A 37 42.98 -2.23 -9.57
CA LEU A 37 42.72 -1.89 -8.18
C LEU A 37 43.63 -2.71 -7.25
N GLY A 38 43.76 -2.28 -6.00
CA GLY A 38 44.53 -2.99 -4.98
C GLY A 38 43.84 -2.88 -3.64
N PHE A 39 43.39 -4.02 -3.12
CA PHE A 39 42.60 -4.11 -1.91
C PHE A 39 43.47 -4.45 -0.69
N VAL A 40 43.14 -3.86 0.47
CA VAL A 40 43.73 -4.28 1.76
C VAL A 40 42.95 -5.49 2.31
N PRO A 41 43.54 -6.30 3.22
CA PRO A 41 42.81 -7.38 3.88
C PRO A 41 41.53 -6.88 4.56
N GLY A 42 40.43 -7.61 4.35
CA GLY A 42 39.11 -7.22 4.85
C GLY A 42 38.37 -6.22 3.94
N ALA A 43 38.90 -5.85 2.78
CA ALA A 43 38.20 -4.91 1.91
C ALA A 43 36.91 -5.49 1.31
N ILE A 44 35.88 -4.66 1.17
CA ILE A 44 34.62 -5.03 0.52
C ILE A 44 34.32 -4.11 -0.68
N ALA A 45 33.58 -4.64 -1.66
CA ALA A 45 33.20 -3.89 -2.84
C ALA A 45 31.76 -4.13 -3.30
N GLY A 46 31.27 -3.27 -4.19
CA GLY A 46 30.02 -3.46 -4.92
C GLY A 46 30.03 -2.68 -6.22
N SER A 47 29.00 -2.85 -7.03
CA SER A 47 28.89 -2.12 -8.30
C SER A 47 27.44 -1.78 -8.65
N PHE A 48 27.27 -0.74 -9.47
CA PHE A 48 26.00 -0.44 -10.16
C PHE A 48 25.94 -1.08 -11.54
N VAL A 49 26.43 -2.31 -11.69
CA VAL A 49 26.39 -3.04 -12.97
C VAL A 49 25.26 -4.05 -12.96
N SER A 50 24.49 -4.07 -14.05
CA SER A 50 23.30 -4.93 -14.18
C SER A 50 23.61 -6.42 -14.19
N THR A 51 24.77 -6.85 -14.70
CA THR A 51 25.07 -8.26 -14.97
C THR A 51 26.55 -8.61 -14.87
N ASP A 52 27.23 -8.11 -13.83
CA ASP A 52 28.66 -8.35 -13.62
C ASP A 52 28.98 -9.70 -12.95
N ALA A 53 27.97 -10.42 -12.46
CA ALA A 53 28.17 -11.61 -11.64
C ALA A 53 27.60 -12.89 -12.28
N ARG A 54 27.36 -12.88 -13.60
CA ARG A 54 26.85 -14.06 -14.35
C ARG A 54 27.85 -15.21 -14.47
N THR A 55 29.13 -14.93 -14.31
CA THR A 55 30.21 -15.90 -14.42
C THR A 55 31.41 -15.45 -13.61
N PHE A 56 32.14 -16.41 -13.06
CA PHE A 56 33.44 -16.21 -12.42
C PHE A 56 34.58 -16.84 -13.22
N ALA A 57 34.28 -17.35 -14.43
CA ALA A 57 35.33 -17.73 -15.36
C ALA A 57 36.11 -16.48 -15.76
N GLU A 58 37.44 -16.58 -15.77
CA GLU A 58 38.31 -15.49 -16.17
C GLU A 58 38.36 -15.37 -17.69
N PRO A 59 37.97 -14.23 -18.29
CA PRO A 59 38.10 -14.03 -19.73
C PRO A 59 39.55 -13.81 -20.14
N PRO A 60 39.90 -14.00 -21.43
CA PRO A 60 41.18 -13.57 -21.96
C PRO A 60 41.46 -12.09 -21.68
N ASP A 61 42.74 -11.71 -21.54
CA ASP A 61 43.14 -10.32 -21.27
C ASP A 61 42.61 -9.33 -22.31
N ALA A 62 42.56 -9.75 -23.57
CA ALA A 62 42.08 -8.95 -24.70
C ALA A 62 40.56 -8.98 -24.90
N TRP A 63 39.79 -9.55 -23.96
CA TRP A 63 38.34 -9.64 -24.09
C TRP A 63 37.68 -8.25 -24.12
N PRO A 64 36.88 -7.93 -25.16
CA PRO A 64 36.22 -6.65 -25.27
C PRO A 64 34.93 -6.59 -24.44
N ILE A 65 34.66 -5.44 -23.84
CA ILE A 65 33.37 -5.14 -23.22
C ILE A 65 32.40 -4.67 -24.30
N GLY A 66 31.25 -5.33 -24.40
CA GLY A 66 30.31 -5.14 -25.49
C GLY A 66 28.90 -4.82 -25.04
N THR A 67 27.93 -5.33 -25.78
CA THR A 67 26.50 -4.99 -25.64
C THR A 67 25.65 -6.24 -25.70
N TRP A 68 24.43 -6.20 -25.15
CA TRP A 68 23.48 -7.33 -25.31
C TRP A 68 23.08 -7.62 -26.76
N LEU A 69 23.35 -6.69 -27.69
CA LEU A 69 23.07 -6.83 -29.11
C LEU A 69 24.20 -7.53 -29.87
N ASP A 70 25.44 -7.46 -29.37
CA ASP A 70 26.62 -8.00 -30.04
C ASP A 70 27.11 -9.29 -29.38
N ARG A 71 26.60 -10.42 -29.89
CA ARG A 71 26.94 -11.75 -29.39
C ARG A 71 28.42 -12.11 -29.53
N ALA A 72 29.18 -11.47 -30.40
CA ALA A 72 30.61 -11.74 -30.55
C ALA A 72 31.43 -11.27 -29.33
N THR A 73 30.89 -10.34 -28.55
CA THR A 73 31.56 -9.81 -27.34
C THR A 73 31.28 -10.62 -26.08
N TYR A 74 30.52 -11.71 -26.17
CA TYR A 74 30.11 -12.46 -24.99
C TYR A 74 31.24 -13.34 -24.47
N TYR A 75 31.41 -13.33 -23.15
CA TYR A 75 32.19 -14.33 -22.44
C TYR A 75 31.34 -14.97 -21.35
N ALA A 76 31.25 -16.31 -21.39
CA ALA A 76 30.47 -17.12 -20.46
C ALA A 76 29.07 -16.52 -20.12
N GLY A 77 28.38 -16.03 -21.16
CA GLY A 77 27.00 -15.54 -21.06
C GLY A 77 26.82 -14.07 -20.66
N SER A 78 27.90 -13.29 -20.53
CA SER A 78 27.86 -11.85 -20.27
C SER A 78 28.73 -11.05 -21.25
N PRO A 79 28.28 -9.86 -21.72
CA PRO A 79 29.12 -8.93 -22.49
C PRO A 79 29.66 -7.75 -21.65
N GLN A 80 29.51 -7.78 -20.31
CA GLN A 80 29.81 -6.65 -19.41
C GLN A 80 30.97 -6.94 -18.45
N SER A 81 31.50 -5.92 -17.77
CA SER A 81 32.52 -6.08 -16.71
C SER A 81 32.16 -7.15 -15.69
N LEU A 82 33.15 -7.82 -15.10
CA LEU A 82 32.93 -8.96 -14.22
C LEU A 82 33.31 -8.67 -12.76
N THR A 83 32.43 -9.03 -11.83
CA THR A 83 32.72 -9.03 -10.39
C THR A 83 33.93 -9.89 -10.04
N GLY A 84 34.17 -10.96 -10.81
CA GLY A 84 35.36 -11.79 -10.69
C GLY A 84 36.69 -11.03 -10.82
N ASP A 85 36.72 -9.91 -11.55
CA ASP A 85 37.93 -9.08 -11.66
C ASP A 85 38.30 -8.44 -10.32
N LEU A 86 37.31 -8.03 -9.53
CA LEU A 86 37.53 -7.46 -8.19
C LEU A 86 38.04 -8.53 -7.20
N ILE A 87 37.53 -9.76 -7.32
CA ILE A 87 38.00 -10.92 -6.54
C ILE A 87 39.46 -11.22 -6.86
N ARG A 88 39.80 -11.27 -8.16
CA ARG A 88 41.17 -11.49 -8.63
C ARG A 88 42.15 -10.42 -8.11
N GLU A 89 41.67 -9.19 -7.92
CA GLU A 89 42.46 -8.07 -7.39
C GLU A 89 42.57 -8.05 -5.87
N GLY A 90 41.96 -9.02 -5.19
CA GLY A 90 42.15 -9.28 -3.76
C GLY A 90 41.06 -8.72 -2.85
N VAL A 91 39.88 -8.37 -3.37
CA VAL A 91 38.76 -7.97 -2.50
C VAL A 91 38.33 -9.15 -1.62
N THR A 92 38.08 -8.89 -0.34
CA THR A 92 37.63 -9.92 0.62
C THR A 92 36.16 -10.26 0.46
N GLY A 93 35.35 -9.26 0.06
CA GLY A 93 33.92 -9.43 -0.16
C GLY A 93 33.39 -8.56 -1.28
N VAL A 94 32.45 -9.05 -2.07
CA VAL A 94 31.86 -8.25 -3.15
C VAL A 94 30.42 -8.64 -3.44
N ALA A 95 29.59 -7.66 -3.73
CA ALA A 95 28.28 -7.87 -4.32
C ALA A 95 28.29 -7.57 -5.83
N GLY A 96 27.61 -8.42 -6.59
CA GLY A 96 27.36 -8.22 -8.01
C GLY A 96 25.99 -8.78 -8.40
N ASN A 97 25.60 -8.57 -9.66
CA ASN A 97 24.27 -8.93 -10.14
C ASN A 97 24.34 -9.93 -11.31
N VAL A 98 23.43 -10.90 -11.32
CA VAL A 98 23.24 -11.84 -12.44
C VAL A 98 22.22 -11.33 -13.47
N ALA A 99 21.39 -10.37 -13.10
CA ALA A 99 20.37 -9.75 -13.94
C ALA A 99 20.12 -8.31 -13.47
N GLU A 100 19.61 -7.46 -14.36
CA GLU A 100 19.37 -6.04 -14.05
C GLU A 100 18.45 -5.88 -12.83
N PRO A 101 18.95 -5.31 -11.71
CA PRO A 101 18.17 -5.21 -10.49
C PRO A 101 17.29 -3.94 -10.47
N PHE A 102 17.47 -3.00 -11.40
CA PHE A 102 17.13 -1.57 -11.24
C PHE A 102 17.98 -0.89 -10.15
N LEU A 103 18.21 0.42 -10.28
CA LEU A 103 19.13 1.16 -9.40
C LEU A 103 18.69 1.17 -7.94
N ASP A 104 17.39 1.15 -7.68
CA ASP A 104 16.80 1.15 -6.34
C ASP A 104 16.93 -0.19 -5.61
N ALA A 105 17.22 -1.28 -6.33
CA ALA A 105 17.47 -2.60 -5.75
C ALA A 105 18.96 -2.93 -5.59
N ALA A 106 19.87 -2.10 -6.10
CA ALA A 106 21.31 -2.31 -5.91
C ALA A 106 21.71 -2.16 -4.43
N ILE A 107 22.78 -2.87 -4.03
CA ILE A 107 23.34 -2.75 -2.68
C ILE A 107 23.68 -1.29 -2.37
N ARG A 108 23.18 -0.78 -1.25
CA ARG A 108 23.26 0.63 -0.87
C ARG A 108 24.62 0.95 -0.24
N PRO A 109 25.56 1.63 -0.93
CA PRO A 109 26.87 1.93 -0.37
C PRO A 109 26.80 2.83 0.87
N ASP A 110 25.77 3.68 0.96
CA ASP A 110 25.44 4.54 2.08
C ASP A 110 25.04 3.77 3.36
N ILE A 111 24.72 2.48 3.24
CA ILE A 111 24.44 1.58 4.36
C ILE A 111 25.58 0.58 4.53
N LEU A 112 26.08 0.00 3.43
CA LEU A 112 27.08 -1.06 3.41
C LEU A 112 28.36 -0.68 4.16
N PHE A 113 29.02 0.42 3.75
CA PHE A 113 30.30 0.79 4.34
C PHE A 113 30.17 1.26 5.79
N PRO A 114 29.17 2.08 6.17
CA PRO A 114 28.95 2.43 7.57
C PRO A 114 28.66 1.22 8.47
N ALA A 115 27.85 0.26 8.01
CA ALA A 115 27.59 -0.97 8.76
C ALA A 115 28.89 -1.76 8.99
N TYR A 116 29.67 -1.98 7.93
CA TYR A 116 30.91 -2.74 8.04
C TYR A 116 31.93 -2.06 8.97
N LEU A 117 32.08 -0.74 8.87
CA LEU A 117 32.94 0.06 9.75
C LEU A 117 32.45 0.07 11.21
N ALA A 118 31.16 -0.14 11.46
CA ALA A 118 30.60 -0.29 12.81
C ALA A 118 30.84 -1.68 13.42
N GLY A 119 31.49 -2.58 12.67
CA GLY A 119 31.90 -3.92 13.13
C GLY A 119 30.86 -5.01 12.90
N PHE A 120 29.85 -4.76 12.06
CA PHE A 120 29.05 -5.85 11.50
C PHE A 120 29.94 -6.70 10.58
N ASN A 121 29.69 -8.02 10.56
CA ASN A 121 30.42 -8.89 9.64
C ASN A 121 29.99 -8.63 8.19
N LEU A 122 30.69 -9.26 7.25
CA LEU A 122 30.44 -9.12 5.82
C LEU A 122 28.99 -9.43 5.47
N ALA A 123 28.44 -10.56 5.95
CA ALA A 123 27.08 -10.98 5.63
C ALA A 123 26.03 -10.00 6.19
N GLU A 124 26.15 -9.59 7.45
CA GLU A 124 25.28 -8.60 8.09
C GLU A 124 25.30 -7.27 7.34
N SER A 125 26.49 -6.81 6.93
CA SER A 125 26.66 -5.52 6.26
C SER A 125 26.04 -5.50 4.87
N PHE A 126 26.25 -6.56 4.08
CA PHE A 126 25.60 -6.68 2.77
C PHE A 126 24.09 -6.87 2.89
N TYR A 127 23.62 -7.62 3.89
CA TYR A 127 22.18 -7.80 4.13
C TYR A 127 21.49 -6.48 4.51
N LEU A 128 22.05 -5.71 5.44
CA LEU A 128 21.51 -4.41 5.84
C LEU A 128 21.41 -3.44 4.65
N ALA A 129 22.38 -3.52 3.74
CA ALA A 129 22.46 -2.68 2.56
C ALA A 129 21.63 -3.19 1.37
N MET A 130 20.97 -4.35 1.48
CA MET A 130 20.21 -4.99 0.41
C MET A 130 18.73 -4.59 0.49
N PRO A 131 18.21 -3.79 -0.46
CA PRO A 131 16.81 -3.34 -0.40
C PRO A 131 15.80 -4.47 -0.60
N TYR A 132 16.16 -5.46 -1.43
CA TYR A 132 15.31 -6.61 -1.76
C TYR A 132 16.10 -7.92 -1.72
N LEU A 133 15.54 -8.95 -1.10
CA LEU A 133 16.06 -10.30 -1.19
C LEU A 133 15.57 -10.96 -2.47
N GLY A 134 16.48 -11.37 -3.34
CA GLY A 134 16.14 -11.99 -4.60
C GLY A 134 17.31 -12.70 -5.27
N TRP A 135 17.02 -13.52 -6.28
CA TRP A 135 18.02 -14.31 -7.01
C TRP A 135 18.95 -13.47 -7.88
N GLN A 136 18.62 -12.20 -8.13
CA GLN A 136 19.35 -11.34 -9.06
C GLN A 136 20.65 -10.80 -8.48
N SER A 137 20.76 -10.67 -7.15
CA SER A 137 21.96 -10.16 -6.49
C SER A 137 22.68 -11.29 -5.76
N ILE A 138 24.00 -11.35 -5.91
CA ILE A 138 24.85 -12.31 -5.22
C ILE A 138 25.92 -11.59 -4.42
N VAL A 139 26.27 -12.16 -3.28
CA VAL A 139 27.32 -11.68 -2.39
C VAL A 139 28.34 -12.80 -2.24
N ILE A 140 29.61 -12.48 -2.42
CA ILE A 140 30.72 -13.43 -2.33
C ILE A 140 31.71 -12.92 -1.29
N GLY A 141 32.20 -13.81 -0.46
CA GLY A 141 33.20 -13.54 0.57
C GLY A 141 33.02 -14.47 1.78
N ASP A 142 33.87 -14.32 2.78
CA ASP A 142 33.67 -14.99 4.07
C ASP A 142 32.57 -14.27 4.86
N PRO A 143 31.42 -14.91 5.14
CA PRO A 143 30.31 -14.26 5.84
C PRO A 143 30.69 -13.80 7.26
N LEU A 144 31.73 -14.37 7.87
CA LEU A 144 32.20 -14.03 9.22
C LEU A 144 33.32 -12.98 9.23
N ALA A 145 33.80 -12.52 8.07
CA ALA A 145 34.82 -11.49 8.00
C ALA A 145 34.34 -10.20 8.68
N ALA A 146 34.99 -9.84 9.79
CA ALA A 146 34.68 -8.67 10.62
C ALA A 146 35.99 -7.97 11.03
N PRO A 147 36.60 -7.17 10.14
CA PRO A 147 37.89 -6.53 10.38
C PRO A 147 37.81 -5.35 11.37
N PHE A 148 36.59 -4.92 11.73
CA PHE A 148 36.36 -3.81 12.67
C PHE A 148 35.76 -4.31 13.98
N PRO A 149 36.16 -3.72 15.13
CA PRO A 149 35.60 -4.10 16.42
C PRO A 149 34.10 -3.76 16.48
N ARG A 150 33.28 -4.77 16.75
CA ARG A 150 31.84 -4.60 16.95
C ARG A 150 31.56 -3.96 18.29
N LYS A 151 30.73 -2.92 18.29
CA LYS A 151 29.98 -2.53 19.49
C LYS A 151 28.76 -3.45 19.58
N PRO A 152 28.57 -4.23 20.67
CA PRO A 152 27.35 -5.01 20.85
C PRO A 152 26.14 -4.07 20.78
N LEU A 153 25.19 -4.39 19.90
CA LEU A 153 23.93 -3.66 19.87
C LEU A 153 23.17 -3.97 21.15
N GLN A 154 22.71 -2.92 21.82
CA GLN A 154 21.72 -3.03 22.87
C GLN A 154 20.32 -2.97 22.26
N ALA A 155 19.31 -3.45 22.98
CA ALA A 155 17.93 -3.34 22.54
C ALA A 155 17.55 -1.89 22.20
N ALA A 156 18.06 -0.92 22.97
CA ALA A 156 17.86 0.51 22.74
C ALA A 156 18.50 1.05 21.44
N ASP A 157 19.51 0.38 20.89
CA ASP A 157 20.11 0.72 19.59
C ASP A 157 19.24 0.22 18.41
N ILE A 158 18.34 -0.73 18.67
CA ILE A 158 17.46 -1.35 17.67
C ILE A 158 16.08 -0.70 17.70
N ASP A 159 15.52 -0.53 18.91
CA ASP A 159 14.24 0.11 19.15
C ASP A 159 14.26 0.80 20.51
N SER A 160 14.05 2.12 20.52
CA SER A 160 14.01 2.90 21.75
C SER A 160 12.71 2.71 22.55
N GLY A 161 11.87 1.75 22.13
CA GLY A 161 10.67 1.31 22.82
C GLY A 161 9.42 1.85 22.16
N ILE A 162 8.33 1.92 22.91
CA ILE A 162 7.05 2.42 22.39
C ILE A 162 6.97 3.93 22.57
N ASP A 163 6.69 4.65 21.49
CA ASP A 163 6.40 6.07 21.55
C ASP A 163 5.01 6.27 22.20
N PRO A 164 4.91 6.95 23.36
CA PRO A 164 3.62 7.17 24.03
C PRO A 164 2.65 8.06 23.22
N ALA A 165 3.15 8.85 22.27
CA ALA A 165 2.30 9.68 21.42
C ALA A 165 1.55 8.84 20.38
N THR A 166 2.16 7.82 19.82
CA THR A 166 1.58 7.02 18.71
C THR A 166 1.28 5.57 19.08
N GLU A 167 1.79 5.09 20.21
CA GLU A 167 1.77 3.68 20.63
C GLU A 167 2.41 2.70 19.63
N LEU A 168 3.23 3.24 18.71
CA LEU A 168 4.07 2.48 17.78
C LEU A 168 5.48 2.32 18.35
N PRO A 169 6.27 1.34 17.89
CA PRO A 169 7.70 1.34 18.12
C PRO A 169 8.30 2.65 17.64
N ALA A 170 9.18 3.25 18.45
CA ALA A 170 9.65 4.62 18.29
C ALA A 170 10.31 4.86 16.92
N TYR A 171 11.00 3.85 16.40
CA TYR A 171 11.57 3.86 15.06
C TYR A 171 10.51 4.07 13.96
N PHE A 172 9.37 3.39 14.05
CA PHE A 172 8.27 3.54 13.10
C PHE A 172 7.42 4.78 13.38
N SER A 173 7.31 5.19 14.65
CA SER A 173 6.55 6.37 15.06
C SER A 173 7.00 7.62 14.31
N ALA A 174 8.30 7.94 14.36
CA ALA A 174 8.84 9.13 13.72
C ALA A 174 8.56 9.14 12.21
N ARG A 175 8.74 8.00 11.55
CA ARG A 175 8.45 7.84 10.12
C ARG A 175 6.97 7.98 9.81
N ARG A 176 6.09 7.41 10.65
CA ARG A 176 4.63 7.49 10.45
C ARG A 176 4.14 8.92 10.62
N VAL A 177 4.56 9.60 11.69
CA VAL A 177 4.24 11.01 11.93
C VAL A 177 4.75 11.88 10.79
N ALA A 178 5.99 11.69 10.32
CA ALA A 178 6.54 12.45 9.20
C ALA A 178 5.79 12.20 7.87
N ALA A 179 5.27 10.99 7.63
CA ALA A 179 4.48 10.69 6.43
C ALA A 179 3.08 11.33 6.46
N LEU A 180 2.54 11.54 7.65
CA LEU A 180 1.24 12.17 7.86
C LEU A 180 1.36 13.71 7.93
N ALA A 181 2.40 14.24 8.55
CA ALA A 181 2.57 15.67 8.84
C ALA A 181 2.41 16.63 7.64
N PRO A 182 2.88 16.33 6.40
CA PRO A 182 2.63 17.21 5.26
C PRO A 182 1.15 17.39 4.90
N ARG A 183 0.29 16.47 5.37
CA ARG A 183 -1.16 16.48 5.12
C ARG A 183 -1.96 17.03 6.30
N LEU A 184 -1.33 17.32 7.43
CA LEU A 184 -1.99 17.68 8.69
C LEU A 184 -1.40 18.99 9.22
N THR A 185 -2.19 19.78 9.94
CA THR A 185 -1.72 21.09 10.41
C THR A 185 -0.78 21.02 11.62
N THR A 186 -0.83 19.93 12.40
CA THR A 186 0.01 19.75 13.60
C THR A 186 0.62 18.35 13.68
N LYS A 187 1.81 18.24 14.29
CA LYS A 187 2.47 16.94 14.53
C LYS A 187 1.72 16.11 15.56
N GLU A 188 1.04 16.77 16.48
CA GLU A 188 0.22 16.18 17.53
C GLU A 188 -1.02 15.50 16.91
N ALA A 189 -1.67 16.16 15.93
CA ALA A 189 -2.77 15.54 15.19
C ALA A 189 -2.28 14.33 14.35
N ALA A 190 -1.08 14.42 13.77
CA ALA A 190 -0.44 13.29 13.09
C ALA A 190 -0.16 12.11 14.03
N ALA A 191 0.29 12.39 15.25
CA ALA A 191 0.51 11.37 16.26
C ALA A 191 -0.80 10.72 16.73
N ALA A 192 -1.85 11.51 16.95
CA ALA A 192 -3.18 11.01 17.31
C ALA A 192 -3.79 10.12 16.20
N MET A 193 -3.61 10.50 14.93
CA MET A 193 -3.98 9.65 13.78
C MET A 193 -3.21 8.33 13.77
N ALA A 194 -1.89 8.36 13.95
CA ALA A 194 -1.07 7.16 14.04
C ALA A 194 -1.48 6.26 15.23
N ARG A 195 -1.84 6.86 16.37
CA ARG A 195 -2.36 6.15 17.54
C ARG A 195 -3.68 5.46 17.24
N SER A 196 -4.60 6.13 16.55
CA SER A 196 -5.87 5.51 16.12
C SER A 196 -5.60 4.27 15.27
N GLU A 197 -4.71 4.36 14.28
CA GLU A 197 -4.35 3.22 13.43
C GLU A 197 -3.73 2.07 14.23
N ALA A 198 -2.82 2.38 15.16
CA ALA A 198 -2.19 1.38 16.02
C ALA A 198 -3.22 0.66 16.90
N ARG A 199 -4.21 1.38 17.43
CA ARG A 199 -5.29 0.81 18.25
C ARG A 199 -6.29 0.01 17.42
N THR A 200 -6.64 0.46 16.22
CA THR A 200 -7.45 -0.33 15.27
C THR A 200 -6.77 -1.65 14.94
N ALA A 201 -5.45 -1.66 14.70
CA ALA A 201 -4.70 -2.89 14.44
C ALA A 201 -4.68 -3.86 15.64
N LYS A 202 -4.82 -3.34 16.87
CA LYS A 202 -4.95 -4.13 18.10
C LYS A 202 -6.38 -4.56 18.41
N GLY A 203 -7.37 -4.16 17.60
CA GLY A 203 -8.79 -4.37 17.87
C GLY A 203 -9.38 -3.46 18.95
N ASP A 204 -8.62 -2.48 19.45
CA ASP A 204 -9.10 -1.49 20.42
C ASP A 204 -9.89 -0.39 19.70
N ARG A 205 -11.15 -0.72 19.38
CA ARG A 205 -12.11 0.18 18.73
C ARG A 205 -12.35 1.46 19.53
N ALA A 206 -12.60 1.33 20.84
CA ALA A 206 -12.92 2.47 21.70
C ALA A 206 -11.73 3.43 21.81
N GLY A 207 -10.53 2.90 22.00
CA GLY A 207 -9.33 3.71 22.03
C GLY A 207 -8.97 4.32 20.67
N SER A 208 -9.27 3.65 19.56
CA SER A 208 -9.12 4.22 18.22
C SER A 208 -10.06 5.42 18.01
N GLN A 209 -11.34 5.27 18.38
CA GLN A 209 -12.31 6.37 18.32
C GLN A 209 -11.88 7.57 19.17
N ALA A 210 -11.40 7.35 20.40
CA ALA A 210 -10.91 8.42 21.26
C ALA A 210 -9.70 9.16 20.65
N ALA A 211 -8.78 8.43 20.00
CA ALA A 211 -7.64 9.02 19.32
C ALA A 211 -8.06 9.84 18.08
N LEU A 212 -9.08 9.41 17.35
CA LEU A 212 -9.66 10.20 16.25
C LEU A 212 -10.39 11.46 16.75
N GLU A 213 -11.12 11.37 17.86
CA GLU A 213 -11.74 12.54 18.50
C GLU A 213 -10.67 13.56 18.89
N GLU A 214 -9.58 13.11 19.51
CA GLU A 214 -8.41 13.94 19.81
C GLU A 214 -7.81 14.56 18.54
N ALA A 215 -7.62 13.77 17.48
CA ALA A 215 -7.08 14.25 16.21
C ALA A 215 -7.96 15.38 15.62
N THR A 216 -9.30 15.22 15.62
CA THR A 216 -10.21 16.27 15.12
C THR A 216 -10.29 17.51 16.02
N ARG A 217 -9.99 17.37 17.31
CA ARG A 217 -9.89 18.52 18.23
C ARG A 217 -8.58 19.30 17.99
N LEU A 218 -7.48 18.60 17.75
CA LEU A 218 -6.17 19.18 17.45
C LEU A 218 -6.13 19.81 16.04
N ASP A 219 -6.81 19.18 15.09
CA ASP A 219 -6.98 19.69 13.73
C ASP A 219 -8.41 19.42 13.23
N PRO A 220 -9.29 20.43 13.25
CA PRO A 220 -10.65 20.28 12.75
C PRO A 220 -10.75 20.05 11.25
N LYS A 221 -9.67 20.24 10.48
CA LYS A 221 -9.65 20.14 9.00
C LYS A 221 -9.31 18.74 8.50
N LEU A 222 -9.28 17.74 9.39
CA LEU A 222 -8.99 16.36 9.04
C LEU A 222 -10.21 15.63 8.47
N ALA A 223 -10.45 15.80 7.17
CA ALA A 223 -11.57 15.16 6.47
C ALA A 223 -11.59 13.63 6.68
N THR A 224 -10.43 12.98 6.62
CA THR A 224 -10.29 11.53 6.85
C THR A 224 -10.65 11.16 8.29
N ALA A 225 -10.22 11.93 9.30
CA ALA A 225 -10.52 11.63 10.69
C ALA A 225 -12.03 11.78 10.98
N HIS A 226 -12.68 12.81 10.43
CA HIS A 226 -14.13 12.96 10.52
C HIS A 226 -14.86 11.80 9.83
N LEU A 227 -14.40 11.35 8.66
CA LEU A 227 -14.99 10.19 7.98
C LEU A 227 -14.85 8.90 8.81
N MET A 228 -13.68 8.66 9.41
CA MET A 228 -13.45 7.48 10.26
C MET A 228 -14.30 7.53 11.53
N LEU A 229 -14.44 8.71 12.16
CA LEU A 229 -15.37 8.89 13.29
C LEU A 229 -16.82 8.65 12.88
N ALA A 230 -17.22 9.13 11.70
CA ALA A 230 -18.58 8.94 11.21
C ALA A 230 -18.92 7.44 11.09
N ALA A 231 -18.02 6.66 10.48
CA ALA A 231 -18.15 5.22 10.39
C ALA A 231 -18.19 4.56 11.78
N SER A 232 -17.27 4.92 12.68
CA SER A 232 -17.21 4.36 14.04
C SER A 232 -18.53 4.62 14.82
N TYR A 233 -19.05 5.84 14.77
CA TYR A 233 -20.33 6.17 15.38
C TYR A 233 -21.52 5.48 14.70
N GLU A 234 -21.44 5.19 13.41
CA GLU A 234 -22.49 4.48 12.68
C GLU A 234 -22.60 3.03 13.15
N GLU A 235 -21.49 2.31 13.33
CA GLU A 235 -21.56 0.92 13.84
C GLU A 235 -21.90 0.89 15.35
N ASP A 236 -21.57 1.95 16.11
CA ASP A 236 -22.07 2.17 17.48
C ASP A 236 -23.57 2.55 17.52
N LYS A 237 -24.21 2.72 16.36
CA LYS A 237 -25.60 3.20 16.18
C LYS A 237 -25.85 4.60 16.73
N ALA A 238 -24.79 5.37 16.98
CA ALA A 238 -24.83 6.77 17.38
C ALA A 238 -25.02 7.70 16.17
N TYR A 239 -26.13 7.52 15.45
CA TYR A 239 -26.36 8.11 14.12
C TYR A 239 -26.29 9.63 14.08
N ASP A 240 -26.71 10.33 15.14
CA ASP A 240 -26.61 11.79 15.20
C ASP A 240 -25.15 12.28 15.18
N LYS A 241 -24.27 11.61 15.92
CA LYS A 241 -22.83 11.89 15.90
C LYS A 241 -22.23 11.50 14.56
N ALA A 242 -22.64 10.38 13.98
CA ALA A 242 -22.18 9.97 12.66
C ALA A 242 -22.49 11.03 11.59
N ILE A 243 -23.72 11.54 11.57
CA ILE A 243 -24.16 12.59 10.64
C ILE A 243 -23.42 13.91 10.85
N GLU A 244 -23.19 14.32 12.10
CA GLU A 244 -22.35 15.49 12.40
C GLU A 244 -20.96 15.36 11.77
N ARG A 245 -20.34 14.19 11.93
CA ARG A 245 -19.01 13.92 11.38
C ARG A 245 -18.99 13.78 9.87
N TYR A 246 -20.01 13.16 9.26
CA TYR A 246 -20.17 13.16 7.81
C TYR A 246 -20.33 14.58 7.25
N ARG A 247 -21.11 15.46 7.91
CA ARG A 247 -21.24 16.87 7.52
C ARG A 247 -19.92 17.63 7.63
N ALA A 248 -19.15 17.40 8.69
CA ALA A 248 -17.81 17.99 8.85
C ALA A 248 -16.85 17.51 7.75
N ALA A 249 -16.82 16.21 7.46
CA ALA A 249 -16.01 15.65 6.37
C ALA A 249 -16.43 16.22 5.00
N LEU A 250 -17.74 16.39 4.77
CA LEU A 250 -18.27 16.95 3.53
C LEU A 250 -17.94 18.44 3.37
N ALA A 251 -17.95 19.21 4.46
CA ALA A 251 -17.57 20.63 4.43
C ALA A 251 -16.11 20.81 3.99
N LEU A 252 -15.23 19.88 4.38
CA LEU A 252 -13.81 19.88 4.03
C LEU A 252 -13.54 19.34 2.63
N ASN A 253 -14.33 18.35 2.18
CA ASN A 253 -14.28 17.82 0.82
C ASN A 253 -15.69 17.73 0.19
N PRO A 254 -16.20 18.84 -0.39
CA PRO A 254 -17.57 18.92 -0.92
C PRO A 254 -17.87 18.00 -2.11
N LYS A 255 -16.84 17.40 -2.71
CA LYS A 255 -16.93 16.51 -3.87
C LYS A 255 -16.62 15.04 -3.52
N SER A 256 -16.53 14.71 -2.23
CA SER A 256 -16.34 13.34 -1.80
C SER A 256 -17.60 12.51 -2.09
N VAL A 257 -17.56 11.68 -3.13
CA VAL A 257 -18.66 10.77 -3.51
C VAL A 257 -19.01 9.84 -2.35
N LEU A 258 -17.99 9.29 -1.69
CA LEU A 258 -18.16 8.40 -0.54
C LEU A 258 -18.91 9.09 0.61
N VAL A 259 -18.48 10.29 1.03
CA VAL A 259 -19.13 11.02 2.13
C VAL A 259 -20.55 11.43 1.75
N LEU A 260 -20.79 11.90 0.52
CA LEU A 260 -22.14 12.23 0.05
C LEU A 260 -23.06 11.01 0.10
N ASN A 261 -22.58 9.85 -0.38
CA ASN A 261 -23.37 8.62 -0.38
C ASN A 261 -23.71 8.15 1.03
N ASN A 262 -22.71 8.09 1.91
CA ASN A 262 -22.93 7.62 3.28
C ASN A 262 -23.81 8.57 4.08
N LEU A 263 -23.63 9.90 3.92
CA LEU A 263 -24.52 10.89 4.53
C LEU A 263 -25.95 10.76 4.02
N ALA A 264 -26.14 10.55 2.72
CA ALA A 264 -27.46 10.33 2.13
C ALA A 264 -28.17 9.12 2.74
N TYR A 265 -27.47 7.99 2.83
CA TYR A 265 -28.00 6.76 3.43
C TYR A 265 -28.30 6.93 4.92
N ALA A 266 -27.37 7.54 5.68
CA ALA A 266 -27.57 7.80 7.11
C ALA A 266 -28.81 8.67 7.38
N LEU A 267 -28.99 9.76 6.63
CA LEU A 267 -30.17 10.61 6.74
C LEU A 267 -31.45 9.87 6.37
N ALA A 268 -31.46 9.18 5.23
CA ALA A 268 -32.66 8.54 4.72
C ALA A 268 -33.09 7.34 5.56
N VAL A 269 -32.16 6.44 5.89
CA VAL A 269 -32.45 5.14 6.49
C VAL A 269 -32.38 5.20 8.01
N ARG A 270 -31.37 5.89 8.59
CA ARG A 270 -31.17 5.90 10.04
C ARG A 270 -31.92 7.03 10.76
N LYS A 271 -32.17 8.15 10.09
CA LYS A 271 -32.96 9.27 10.64
C LYS A 271 -34.36 9.41 10.05
N SER A 272 -34.74 8.57 9.09
CA SER A 272 -36.03 8.65 8.39
C SER A 272 -36.26 10.02 7.73
N GLN A 273 -35.19 10.61 7.18
CA GLN A 273 -35.18 11.89 6.48
C GLN A 273 -34.81 11.71 4.99
N PRO A 274 -35.57 10.92 4.21
CA PRO A 274 -35.19 10.58 2.84
C PRO A 274 -35.17 11.79 1.89
N ALA A 275 -35.96 12.83 2.17
CA ALA A 275 -35.94 14.06 1.38
C ALA A 275 -34.61 14.83 1.50
N GLU A 276 -34.00 14.85 2.69
CA GLU A 276 -32.67 15.45 2.89
C GLU A 276 -31.57 14.58 2.26
N GLY A 277 -31.67 13.25 2.42
CA GLY A 277 -30.74 12.31 1.82
C GLY A 277 -30.71 12.36 0.29
N LEU A 278 -31.86 12.58 -0.35
CA LEU A 278 -31.98 12.58 -1.82
C LEU A 278 -31.01 13.56 -2.49
N GLY A 279 -30.92 14.80 -2.00
CA GLY A 279 -30.04 15.80 -2.58
C GLY A 279 -28.55 15.44 -2.49
N HIS A 280 -28.14 14.72 -1.45
CA HIS A 280 -26.78 14.21 -1.31
C HIS A 280 -26.50 13.04 -2.26
N ALA A 281 -27.44 12.10 -2.39
CA ALA A 281 -27.31 10.97 -3.32
C ALA A 281 -27.30 11.41 -4.79
N GLU A 282 -28.13 12.39 -5.17
CA GLU A 282 -28.14 12.96 -6.52
C GLU A 282 -26.82 13.65 -6.86
N ARG A 283 -26.25 14.42 -5.91
CA ARG A 283 -24.92 15.03 -6.06
C ARG A 283 -23.83 13.98 -6.20
N ALA A 284 -23.86 12.93 -5.38
CA ALA A 284 -22.92 11.81 -5.49
C ALA A 284 -23.02 11.19 -6.90
N MET A 285 -24.23 10.90 -7.37
CA MET A 285 -24.47 10.28 -8.66
C MET A 285 -23.94 11.14 -9.81
N ALA A 286 -24.22 12.44 -9.78
CA ALA A 286 -23.72 13.40 -10.76
C ALA A 286 -22.18 13.44 -10.83
N LEU A 287 -21.50 13.40 -9.68
CA LEU A 287 -20.03 13.39 -9.60
C LEU A 287 -19.41 12.10 -10.18
N THR A 288 -20.14 10.99 -10.19
CA THR A 288 -19.70 9.75 -10.85
C THR A 288 -20.04 9.68 -12.34
N GLY A 289 -20.72 10.71 -12.88
CA GLY A 289 -21.23 10.72 -14.25
C GLY A 289 -22.31 9.66 -14.48
N GLY A 290 -23.06 9.27 -13.45
CA GLY A 290 -24.14 8.29 -13.57
C GLY A 290 -23.70 6.82 -13.53
N LYS A 291 -22.47 6.52 -13.08
CA LYS A 291 -21.84 5.21 -13.32
C LYS A 291 -21.57 4.36 -12.09
N SER A 292 -21.68 4.89 -10.87
CA SER A 292 -21.43 4.08 -9.66
C SER A 292 -22.67 3.27 -9.27
N PRO A 293 -22.60 1.92 -9.29
CA PRO A 293 -23.71 1.08 -8.86
C PRO A 293 -24.02 1.24 -7.36
N GLU A 294 -23.02 1.49 -6.51
CA GLU A 294 -23.21 1.68 -5.07
C GLU A 294 -24.02 2.95 -4.77
N VAL A 295 -23.71 4.04 -5.48
CA VAL A 295 -24.47 5.29 -5.36
C VAL A 295 -25.87 5.12 -5.98
N ALA A 296 -25.99 4.33 -7.05
CA ALA A 296 -27.28 4.03 -7.67
C ALA A 296 -28.18 3.21 -6.74
N ASP A 297 -27.63 2.26 -5.99
CA ASP A 297 -28.36 1.51 -4.96
C ASP A 297 -28.93 2.46 -3.91
N THR A 298 -28.08 3.30 -3.32
CA THR A 298 -28.49 4.28 -2.31
C THR A 298 -29.56 5.23 -2.85
N LEU A 299 -29.37 5.76 -4.06
CA LEU A 299 -30.34 6.64 -4.71
C LEU A 299 -31.67 5.93 -4.99
N GLY A 300 -31.63 4.69 -5.48
CA GLY A 300 -32.81 3.85 -5.72
C GLY A 300 -33.58 3.59 -4.44
N TRP A 301 -32.89 3.23 -3.36
CA TRP A 301 -33.49 3.02 -2.05
C TRP A 301 -34.14 4.29 -1.49
N ILE A 302 -33.47 5.44 -1.60
CA ILE A 302 -34.04 6.73 -1.17
C ILE A 302 -35.29 7.08 -1.99
N LYS A 303 -35.29 6.83 -3.31
CA LYS A 303 -36.48 7.04 -4.15
C LYS A 303 -37.65 6.15 -3.71
N HIS A 304 -37.39 4.89 -3.36
CA HIS A 304 -38.40 4.00 -2.78
C HIS A 304 -38.98 4.57 -1.48
N LEU A 305 -38.14 5.03 -0.55
CA LEU A 305 -38.59 5.65 0.71
C LEU A 305 -39.43 6.93 0.51
N LEU A 306 -39.33 7.56 -0.66
CA LEU A 306 -40.15 8.72 -1.07
C LEU A 306 -41.40 8.33 -1.87
N GLY A 307 -41.71 7.03 -2.00
CA GLY A 307 -42.84 6.52 -2.78
C GLY A 307 -42.64 6.57 -4.30
N ARG A 308 -41.41 6.81 -4.78
CA ARG A 308 -41.06 6.87 -6.21
C ARG A 308 -40.62 5.50 -6.71
N ASP A 309 -41.45 4.48 -6.47
CA ASP A 309 -41.11 3.07 -6.64
C ASP A 309 -40.79 2.70 -8.10
N ALA A 310 -41.54 3.25 -9.05
CA ALA A 310 -41.30 3.02 -10.49
C ALA A 310 -39.90 3.49 -10.93
N GLU A 311 -39.45 4.64 -10.42
CA GLU A 311 -38.12 5.15 -10.71
C GLU A 311 -37.03 4.34 -10.00
N ALA A 312 -37.28 3.95 -8.75
CA ALA A 312 -36.37 3.09 -7.99
C ALA A 312 -36.15 1.74 -8.70
N ALA A 313 -37.22 1.14 -9.22
CA ALA A 313 -37.16 -0.14 -9.93
C ALA A 313 -36.31 -0.09 -11.20
N LEU A 314 -36.38 1.01 -11.96
CA LEU A 314 -35.54 1.22 -13.14
C LEU A 314 -34.06 1.34 -12.80
N VAL A 315 -33.74 2.05 -11.71
CA VAL A 315 -32.36 2.23 -11.25
C VAL A 315 -31.79 0.89 -10.77
N LEU A 316 -32.48 0.20 -9.87
CA LEU A 316 -31.99 -1.03 -9.23
C LEU A 316 -31.81 -2.20 -10.22
N GLN A 317 -32.53 -2.21 -11.34
CA GLN A 317 -32.33 -3.22 -12.39
C GLN A 317 -30.91 -3.21 -12.99
N GLY A 318 -30.31 -2.03 -13.13
CA GLY A 318 -28.91 -1.91 -13.56
C GLY A 318 -27.93 -2.29 -12.44
N VAL A 319 -28.28 -1.97 -11.19
CA VAL A 319 -27.42 -2.19 -10.02
C VAL A 319 -27.22 -3.68 -9.73
N VAL A 320 -28.29 -4.47 -9.70
CA VAL A 320 -28.19 -5.91 -9.42
C VAL A 320 -27.32 -6.64 -10.45
N LYS A 321 -27.36 -6.21 -11.71
CA LYS A 321 -26.49 -6.76 -12.77
C LYS A 321 -25.03 -6.40 -12.57
N ALA A 322 -24.74 -5.19 -12.07
CA ALA A 322 -23.39 -4.71 -11.85
C ALA A 322 -22.75 -5.27 -10.55
N LEU A 323 -23.56 -5.49 -9.52
CA LEU A 323 -23.14 -5.97 -8.20
C LEU A 323 -23.94 -7.20 -7.76
N PRO A 324 -23.77 -8.35 -8.44
CA PRO A 324 -24.61 -9.54 -8.23
C PRO A 324 -24.30 -10.29 -6.92
N ASP A 325 -23.23 -9.97 -6.21
CA ASP A 325 -22.77 -10.68 -5.00
C ASP A 325 -23.06 -9.90 -3.70
N ARG A 326 -23.89 -8.86 -3.77
CA ARG A 326 -24.24 -8.00 -2.61
C ARG A 326 -25.66 -8.32 -2.13
N ALA A 327 -25.77 -8.98 -0.98
CA ALA A 327 -27.05 -9.40 -0.40
C ALA A 327 -28.01 -8.21 -0.13
N GLU A 328 -27.50 -7.10 0.42
CA GLU A 328 -28.30 -5.90 0.71
C GLU A 328 -28.90 -5.27 -0.57
N ILE A 329 -28.11 -5.17 -1.65
CA ILE A 329 -28.56 -4.65 -2.95
C ILE A 329 -29.68 -5.50 -3.52
N ARG A 330 -29.54 -6.82 -3.44
CA ARG A 330 -30.59 -7.75 -3.89
C ARG A 330 -31.85 -7.63 -3.04
N LEU A 331 -31.71 -7.43 -1.74
CA LEU A 331 -32.84 -7.18 -0.86
C LEU A 331 -33.55 -5.87 -1.20
N HIS A 332 -32.81 -4.77 -1.45
CA HIS A 332 -33.39 -3.51 -1.93
C HIS A 332 -34.17 -3.71 -3.23
N ALA A 333 -33.60 -4.41 -4.21
CA ALA A 333 -34.26 -4.72 -5.47
C ALA A 333 -35.54 -5.56 -5.24
N ALA A 334 -35.49 -6.58 -4.39
CA ALA A 334 -36.64 -7.41 -4.07
C ALA A 334 -37.80 -6.61 -3.46
N VAL A 335 -37.50 -5.73 -2.50
CA VAL A 335 -38.49 -4.84 -1.86
C VAL A 335 -39.13 -3.93 -2.90
N VAL A 336 -38.31 -3.28 -3.73
CA VAL A 336 -38.78 -2.31 -4.73
C VAL A 336 -39.56 -2.98 -5.86
N TYR A 337 -39.10 -4.13 -6.37
CA TYR A 337 -39.83 -4.90 -7.38
C TYR A 337 -41.20 -5.35 -6.87
N ALA A 338 -41.28 -5.77 -5.61
CA ALA A 338 -42.55 -6.13 -5.01
C ALA A 338 -43.48 -4.91 -4.86
N ALA A 339 -42.95 -3.72 -4.58
CA ALA A 339 -43.72 -2.48 -4.49
C ALA A 339 -44.35 -2.07 -5.84
N VAL A 340 -43.67 -2.34 -6.97
CA VAL A 340 -44.20 -2.08 -8.31
C VAL A 340 -44.95 -3.28 -8.93
N GLY A 341 -45.22 -4.33 -8.16
CA GLY A 341 -45.96 -5.51 -8.62
C GLY A 341 -45.18 -6.50 -9.49
N ARG A 342 -43.85 -6.34 -9.63
CA ARG A 342 -42.97 -7.29 -10.32
C ARG A 342 -42.62 -8.48 -9.40
N LEU A 343 -43.64 -9.28 -9.06
CA LEU A 343 -43.57 -10.27 -7.97
C LEU A 343 -42.59 -11.43 -8.24
N ASP A 344 -42.47 -11.87 -9.49
CA ASP A 344 -41.53 -12.94 -9.87
C ASP A 344 -40.08 -12.50 -9.71
N GLU A 345 -39.76 -11.32 -10.23
CA GLU A 345 -38.42 -10.71 -10.10
C GLU A 345 -38.10 -10.42 -8.64
N ALA A 346 -39.09 -9.93 -7.86
CA ALA A 346 -38.92 -9.74 -6.43
C ALA A 346 -38.60 -11.05 -5.69
N SER A 347 -39.27 -12.15 -6.06
CA SER A 347 -39.05 -13.47 -5.46
C SER A 347 -37.67 -14.02 -5.82
N ALA A 348 -37.22 -13.84 -7.06
CA ALA A 348 -35.90 -14.24 -7.51
C ALA A 348 -34.79 -13.48 -6.75
N GLU A 349 -34.90 -12.15 -6.66
CA GLU A 349 -33.90 -11.33 -5.96
C GLU A 349 -33.88 -11.60 -4.45
N LEU A 350 -35.04 -11.81 -3.83
CA LEU A 350 -35.11 -12.19 -2.41
C LEU A 350 -34.44 -13.54 -2.16
N GLY A 351 -34.65 -14.51 -3.05
CA GLY A 351 -34.00 -15.82 -2.98
C GLY A 351 -32.48 -15.71 -3.04
N GLU A 352 -31.95 -14.92 -3.96
CA GLU A 352 -30.51 -14.68 -4.06
C GLU A 352 -29.94 -13.88 -2.88
N ALA A 353 -30.68 -12.90 -2.35
CA ALA A 353 -30.30 -12.18 -1.14
C ALA A 353 -30.11 -13.13 0.06
N LEU A 354 -31.08 -14.03 0.29
CA LEU A 354 -31.05 -15.04 1.35
C LEU A 354 -29.97 -16.11 1.12
N ARG A 355 -29.64 -16.41 -0.14
CA ARG A 355 -28.54 -17.32 -0.49
C ARG A 355 -27.19 -16.72 -0.14
N LEU A 356 -27.00 -15.41 -0.38
CA LEU A 356 -25.77 -14.69 -0.09
C LEU A 356 -25.61 -14.40 1.41
N ASP A 357 -26.70 -14.04 2.08
CA ASP A 357 -26.73 -13.84 3.53
C ASP A 357 -27.96 -14.53 4.16
N PRO A 358 -27.79 -15.78 4.63
CA PRO A 358 -28.87 -16.52 5.29
C PRO A 358 -29.36 -15.88 6.59
N ALA A 359 -28.59 -14.97 7.22
CA ALA A 359 -29.00 -14.31 8.46
C ALA A 359 -30.19 -13.36 8.23
N LEU A 360 -30.38 -12.89 7.00
CA LEU A 360 -31.52 -12.04 6.60
C LEU A 360 -32.87 -12.70 6.85
N GLU A 361 -32.97 -14.03 6.85
CA GLU A 361 -34.21 -14.77 7.13
C GLU A 361 -34.77 -14.47 8.53
N SER A 362 -33.90 -14.06 9.47
CA SER A 362 -34.31 -13.70 10.82
C SER A 362 -34.99 -12.33 10.92
N ASN A 363 -34.83 -11.46 9.91
CA ASN A 363 -35.40 -10.11 9.88
C ASN A 363 -36.92 -10.15 9.60
N ASP A 364 -37.70 -9.44 10.41
CA ASP A 364 -39.17 -9.48 10.31
C ASP A 364 -39.71 -8.84 9.03
N ASP A 365 -39.05 -7.81 8.49
CA ASP A 365 -39.41 -7.20 7.20
C ASP A 365 -39.18 -8.18 6.04
N VAL A 366 -38.10 -8.97 6.11
CA VAL A 366 -37.80 -10.03 5.14
C VAL A 366 -38.86 -11.13 5.19
N LYS A 367 -39.26 -11.57 6.39
CA LYS A 367 -40.34 -12.56 6.56
C LYS A 367 -41.68 -12.04 6.01
N ALA A 368 -42.00 -10.78 6.29
CA ALA A 368 -43.22 -10.14 5.81
C ALA A 368 -43.23 -10.04 4.28
N LEU A 369 -42.12 -9.63 3.67
CA LEU A 369 -41.96 -9.60 2.21
C LEU A 369 -42.14 -11.00 1.61
N ARG A 370 -41.46 -12.01 2.16
CA ARG A 370 -41.55 -13.40 1.69
C ARG A 370 -42.98 -13.93 1.76
N ALA A 371 -43.71 -13.64 2.84
CA ALA A 371 -45.10 -14.04 3.00
C ALA A 371 -46.03 -13.34 1.98
N ARG A 372 -45.79 -12.04 1.71
CA ARG A 372 -46.52 -11.28 0.68
C ARG A 372 -46.32 -11.88 -0.71
N LEU A 373 -45.07 -12.19 -1.08
CA LEU A 373 -44.73 -12.76 -2.38
C LEU A 373 -45.38 -14.14 -2.59
N LYS A 374 -45.42 -14.99 -1.56
CA LYS A 374 -46.13 -16.29 -1.62
C LYS A 374 -47.64 -16.14 -1.86
N LYS A 375 -48.29 -15.12 -1.28
CA LYS A 375 -49.73 -14.89 -1.47
C LYS A 375 -50.05 -14.32 -2.85
N GLY A 376 -49.21 -13.42 -3.36
CA GLY A 376 -49.39 -12.80 -4.67
C GLY A 376 -49.20 -13.78 -5.83
N GLY A 377 -48.31 -14.76 -5.71
CA GLY A 377 -48.14 -15.83 -6.72
C GLY A 377 -49.32 -16.80 -6.78
N LEU A 378 -50.08 -16.96 -5.69
CA LEU A 378 -51.25 -17.87 -5.62
C LEU A 378 -52.55 -17.26 -6.17
N GLN A 379 -52.56 -15.97 -6.54
CA GLN A 379 -53.73 -15.30 -7.14
C GLN A 379 -53.63 -15.12 -8.66
N ALA A 380 -52.51 -15.55 -9.27
CA ALA A 380 -52.23 -15.42 -10.69
C ALA A 380 -52.47 -16.71 -11.51
N ASP A 381 -52.86 -17.80 -10.84
CA ASP A 381 -53.31 -19.08 -11.41
C ASP A 381 -54.83 -19.21 -11.29
#